data_AF-A0A6A5UAG2-F1
#
_entry.id   AF-A0A6A5UAG2-F1
#
_cell.length_a   1.000
_cell.length_b   1.000
_cell.length_c   1.000
_cell.angle_alpha   90.00
_cell.angle_beta   90.00
_cell.angle_gamma   90.00
#
_symmetry.space_group_name_H-M   'P 1'
#
loop_
_entity.id
_entity.type
_entity.pdbx_description
1 polymer ?
#
loop_
_entity_poly.entity_id
_entity_poly.type
_entity_poly.pdbx_seq_one_letter_code
_entity_poly.pdbx_strand_id
1 'polypeptide(L)'
;MGTLTADCPRLDSHCPHKLATSCRLTSTPNCCACADERAHSRLYRVYIDGVGYVQRGTRWQSYCWFCKGKPAPSTPSKFWNNRLAATDPPLEASQTKIPLIPDQTEFLQCWFEFHQGYRIIRSPGGAESRIAVIGEPWSEVSPGFLPRTLAELRAGRTNDASRPANRIRRQRLASEEESPEEPQQSIENVLDNLLAEASEDEAPATAQQQQQQGGATPPRRPTGPPRPTRVERRLQRARDRFQRLFGSREDIEREDYESPLSTIFDRADARYRRAEELRASGNTTAPSTEGMAARERREIEEQIVWG
;
A
#
# COMPACT_ATOMS: atom_id res chain seq x y z
N MET A 1 11.68 -17.97 8.01
CA MET A 1 12.63 -17.08 8.71
C MET A 1 12.04 -16.85 10.07
N GLY A 2 12.60 -17.51 11.09
CA GLY A 2 12.11 -17.35 12.44
C GLY A 2 12.65 -16.11 13.14
N THR A 3 12.39 -16.04 14.45
CA THR A 3 12.81 -14.94 15.32
C THR A 3 14.26 -15.13 15.72
N LEU A 4 15.11 -14.14 15.42
CA LEU A 4 16.58 -14.23 15.55
C LEU A 4 17.12 -13.73 16.89
N THR A 5 16.23 -13.26 17.76
CA THR A 5 16.53 -12.66 19.06
C THR A 5 16.15 -13.59 20.21
N ALA A 6 15.99 -14.88 19.92
CA ALA A 6 15.58 -15.92 20.86
C ALA A 6 16.57 -16.17 21.99
N ASP A 7 17.86 -15.93 21.73
CA ASP A 7 18.93 -16.15 22.71
C ASP A 7 19.34 -14.87 23.43
N CYS A 8 18.67 -13.75 23.12
CA CYS A 8 19.00 -12.46 23.72
C CYS A 8 18.24 -12.27 25.04
N PRO A 9 18.92 -11.95 26.15
CA PRO A 9 18.24 -11.67 27.40
C PRO A 9 17.40 -10.40 27.30
N ARG A 10 16.27 -10.38 28.01
CA ARG A 10 15.48 -9.16 28.21
C ARG A 10 16.22 -8.26 29.18
N LEU A 11 16.37 -7.00 28.80
CA LEU A 11 17.00 -5.96 29.61
C LEU A 11 15.94 -4.93 29.98
N ASP A 12 15.94 -4.49 31.24
CA ASP A 12 14.92 -3.56 31.75
C ASP A 12 14.98 -2.16 31.11
N SER A 13 16.16 -1.77 30.62
CA SER A 13 16.33 -0.52 29.88
C SER A 13 15.67 -0.55 28.50
N HIS A 14 15.40 -1.73 27.95
CA HIS A 14 14.88 -1.87 26.60
C HIS A 14 13.35 -1.93 26.58
N CYS A 15 12.76 -1.36 25.53
CA CYS A 15 11.30 -1.47 25.36
C CYS A 15 10.88 -2.94 25.13
N PRO A 16 9.69 -3.35 25.59
CA PRO A 16 9.26 -4.75 25.53
C PRO A 16 9.12 -5.28 24.09
N HIS A 17 8.88 -4.41 23.12
CA HIS A 17 8.76 -4.77 21.72
C HIS A 17 10.07 -5.22 21.08
N LYS A 18 11.22 -4.85 21.65
CA LYS A 18 12.51 -4.96 20.94
C LYS A 18 12.90 -6.40 20.62
N LEU A 19 12.74 -7.31 21.59
CA LEU A 19 13.03 -8.72 21.41
C LEU A 19 12.00 -9.40 20.50
N ALA A 20 10.71 -9.17 20.73
CA ALA A 20 9.65 -9.80 19.94
C ALA A 20 9.67 -9.38 18.45
N THR A 21 10.05 -8.13 18.16
CA THR A 21 10.21 -7.62 16.79
C THR A 21 11.51 -8.08 16.11
N SER A 22 12.40 -8.75 16.83
CA SER A 22 13.78 -9.03 16.42
C SER A 22 14.53 -7.78 15.91
N CYS A 23 14.26 -6.63 16.53
CA CYS A 23 14.84 -5.35 16.14
C CYS A 23 16.35 -5.35 16.42
N ARG A 24 17.17 -5.03 15.41
CA ARG A 24 18.64 -4.91 15.53
C ARG A 24 19.14 -3.48 15.67
N LEU A 25 18.26 -2.52 15.97
CA LEU A 25 18.70 -1.17 16.30
C LEU A 25 19.38 -1.17 17.67
N THR A 26 20.71 -1.34 17.71
CA THR A 26 21.49 -1.43 18.96
C THR A 26 21.87 -0.09 19.54
N SER A 27 21.75 1.00 18.78
CA SER A 27 22.15 2.35 19.19
C SER A 27 21.23 2.99 20.23
N THR A 28 20.01 2.49 20.39
CA THR A 28 19.03 3.01 21.37
C THR A 28 18.38 1.89 22.16
N PRO A 29 17.87 2.13 23.37
CA PRO A 29 17.11 1.12 24.13
C PRO A 29 15.75 0.77 23.48
N ASN A 30 15.22 1.67 22.65
CA ASN A 30 13.92 1.51 22.01
C ASN A 30 14.03 0.67 20.71
N CYS A 31 12.93 0.04 20.30
CA CYS A 31 12.82 -0.54 18.97
C CYS A 31 12.45 0.54 17.93
N CYS A 32 12.61 0.26 16.63
CA CYS A 32 12.28 1.23 15.57
C CYS A 32 10.84 1.79 15.69
N ALA A 33 9.87 0.96 16.11
CA ALA A 33 8.50 1.41 16.30
C ALA A 33 8.34 2.35 17.50
N CYS A 34 8.97 2.05 18.63
CA CYS A 34 8.92 2.91 19.82
C CYS A 34 9.73 4.21 19.65
N ALA A 35 10.76 4.20 18.81
CA ALA A 35 11.58 5.38 18.52
C ALA A 35 11.03 6.23 17.36
N ASP A 36 9.97 5.79 16.67
CA ASP A 36 9.40 6.51 15.54
C ASP A 36 8.37 7.55 15.99
N GLU A 37 8.78 8.81 16.00
CA GLU A 37 7.96 9.97 16.42
C GLU A 37 7.15 10.59 15.27
N ARG A 38 7.19 10.05 14.05
CA ARG A 38 6.44 10.61 12.91
C ARG A 38 4.94 10.66 13.23
N ALA A 39 4.24 11.71 12.76
CA ALA A 39 2.79 11.76 12.90
C ALA A 39 2.12 10.55 12.22
N HIS A 40 0.99 10.08 12.76
CA HIS A 40 0.22 9.03 12.11
C HIS A 40 -0.33 9.55 10.77
N SER A 41 -0.07 8.80 9.70
CA SER A 41 -0.64 9.02 8.38
C SER A 41 -1.17 7.70 7.85
N ARG A 42 -2.22 7.77 7.01
CA ARG A 42 -2.74 6.61 6.28
C ARG A 42 -1.70 6.04 5.32
N LEU A 43 -0.87 6.90 4.75
CA LEU A 43 0.18 6.57 3.78
C LEU A 43 1.46 7.31 4.13
N TYR A 44 2.59 6.64 3.99
CA TYR A 44 3.91 7.22 4.23
C TYR A 44 4.67 7.39 2.91
N ARG A 45 5.56 8.39 2.87
CA ARG A 45 6.41 8.62 1.71
C ARG A 45 7.44 7.52 1.57
N VAL A 46 7.57 7.00 0.35
CA VAL A 46 8.58 6.02 -0.04
C VAL A 46 9.24 6.54 -1.28
N TYR A 47 10.57 6.49 -1.30
CA TYR A 47 11.32 6.74 -2.51
C TYR A 47 11.34 5.47 -3.37
N ILE A 48 11.01 5.61 -4.63
CA ILE A 48 11.14 4.55 -5.64
C ILE A 48 12.11 5.06 -6.70
N ASP A 49 13.19 4.32 -6.92
CA ASP A 49 14.22 4.63 -7.91
C ASP A 49 13.56 4.83 -9.29
N GLY A 50 13.84 5.96 -9.94
CA GLY A 50 13.29 6.34 -11.24
C GLY A 50 11.87 6.95 -11.23
N VAL A 51 11.17 6.96 -10.08
CA VAL A 51 9.84 7.60 -9.93
C VAL A 51 9.88 8.78 -8.95
N GLY A 52 10.76 8.73 -7.95
CA GLY A 52 10.83 9.72 -6.88
C GLY A 52 9.98 9.34 -5.66
N TYR A 53 9.58 10.34 -4.88
CA TYR A 53 8.80 10.13 -3.67
C TYR A 53 7.31 9.90 -3.98
N VAL A 54 6.77 8.76 -3.54
CA VAL A 54 5.35 8.42 -3.65
C VAL A 54 4.70 8.19 -2.28
N GLN A 55 3.44 8.59 -2.12
CA GLN A 55 2.65 8.37 -0.90
C GLN A 55 1.94 7.01 -0.95
N ARG A 56 2.70 5.91 -0.91
CA ARG A 56 2.16 4.54 -0.99
C ARG A 56 2.70 3.61 0.09
N GLY A 57 3.52 4.13 1.00
CA GLY A 57 4.22 3.33 1.98
C GLY A 57 3.46 3.04 3.25
N THR A 58 3.92 2.00 3.94
CA THR A 58 3.55 1.77 5.33
C THR A 58 4.58 2.40 6.26
N ARG A 59 4.18 2.68 7.51
CA ARG A 59 5.04 3.33 8.49
C ARG A 59 6.40 2.63 8.66
N TRP A 60 6.36 1.31 8.79
CA TRP A 60 7.53 0.48 9.09
C TRP A 60 8.44 0.18 7.88
N GLN A 61 8.14 0.68 6.67
CA GLN A 61 9.01 0.52 5.51
C GLN A 61 10.35 1.27 5.63
N SER A 62 10.41 2.27 6.52
CA SER A 62 11.65 3.00 6.86
C SER A 62 12.36 2.41 8.09
N TYR A 63 11.85 1.34 8.69
CA TYR A 63 12.50 0.73 9.86
C TYR A 63 13.72 -0.09 9.46
N CYS A 64 14.50 -0.54 10.46
CA CYS A 64 15.64 -1.41 10.23
C CYS A 64 15.24 -2.69 9.46
N TRP A 65 16.19 -3.31 8.79
CA TRP A 65 15.97 -4.48 7.92
C TRP A 65 15.09 -5.58 8.55
N PHE A 66 15.26 -5.87 9.85
CA PHE A 66 14.47 -6.89 10.54
C PHE A 66 13.04 -6.44 10.82
N CYS A 67 12.87 -5.20 11.28
CA CYS A 67 11.54 -4.62 11.48
C CYS A 67 10.82 -4.32 10.16
N LYS A 68 11.53 -4.05 9.06
CA LYS A 68 11.00 -3.85 7.71
C LYS A 68 10.69 -5.15 6.98
N GLY A 69 11.37 -6.24 7.31
CA GLY A 69 11.33 -7.52 6.58
C GLY A 69 12.20 -7.50 5.32
N LYS A 70 12.52 -8.69 4.77
CA LYS A 70 13.24 -8.80 3.49
C LYS A 70 12.37 -8.23 2.36
N PRO A 71 12.92 -7.39 1.47
CA PRO A 71 12.25 -6.99 0.24
C PRO A 71 12.20 -8.21 -0.68
N ALA A 72 11.14 -9.00 -0.56
CA ALA A 72 10.65 -9.81 -1.66
C ALA A 72 9.43 -9.08 -2.24
N PRO A 73 9.15 -9.16 -3.55
CA PRO A 73 8.07 -8.43 -4.22
C PRO A 73 6.66 -8.71 -3.63
N SER A 74 6.53 -9.67 -2.72
CA SER A 74 5.31 -10.05 -2.00
C SER A 74 5.43 -10.02 -0.46
N THR A 75 6.54 -9.55 0.13
CA THR A 75 6.76 -9.71 1.59
C THR A 75 7.09 -8.38 2.29
N PRO A 76 6.08 -7.57 2.65
CA PRO A 76 6.26 -6.46 3.57
C PRO A 76 6.55 -6.98 5.00
N SER A 77 7.08 -6.13 5.89
CA SER A 77 7.42 -6.43 7.30
C SER A 77 6.66 -7.58 7.94
N LYS A 78 7.36 -8.69 8.20
CA LYS A 78 6.73 -9.90 8.73
C LYS A 78 6.11 -9.64 10.10
N PHE A 79 6.84 -8.98 11.01
CA PHE A 79 6.32 -8.77 12.36
C PHE A 79 5.04 -7.94 12.33
N TRP A 80 5.10 -6.70 11.84
CA TRP A 80 3.96 -5.79 11.93
C TRP A 80 2.79 -6.31 11.08
N ASN A 81 3.02 -6.78 9.85
CA ASN A 81 1.94 -7.35 9.06
C ASN A 81 1.30 -8.58 9.70
N ASN A 82 2.08 -9.47 10.32
CA ASN A 82 1.52 -10.63 11.01
C ASN A 82 0.68 -10.19 12.21
N ARG A 83 1.10 -9.15 12.95
CA ARG A 83 0.29 -8.58 14.03
C ARG A 83 -1.00 -7.94 13.53
N LEU A 84 -0.97 -7.27 12.38
CA LEU A 84 -2.16 -6.69 11.75
C LEU A 84 -3.11 -7.75 11.20
N ALA A 85 -2.58 -8.78 10.55
CA ALA A 85 -3.37 -9.90 10.04
C ALA A 85 -4.01 -10.72 11.17
N ALA A 86 -3.39 -10.72 12.35
CA ALA A 86 -3.87 -11.43 13.53
C ALA A 86 -4.97 -10.69 14.30
N THR A 87 -5.33 -9.46 13.94
CA THR A 87 -6.50 -8.81 14.54
C THR A 87 -7.79 -9.39 13.95
N ASP A 88 -8.87 -9.36 14.73
CA ASP A 88 -10.20 -9.75 14.29
C ASP A 88 -11.19 -8.57 14.44
N PRO A 89 -11.62 -7.91 13.34
CA PRO A 89 -11.20 -8.15 11.95
C PRO A 89 -9.74 -7.72 11.66
N PRO A 90 -9.10 -8.24 10.60
CA PRO A 90 -7.74 -7.84 10.19
C PRO A 90 -7.64 -6.34 9.91
N LEU A 91 -6.59 -5.70 10.43
CA LEU A 91 -6.35 -4.27 10.24
C LEU A 91 -5.55 -3.99 8.97
N GLU A 92 -5.94 -2.95 8.24
CA GLU A 92 -5.11 -2.40 7.17
C GLU A 92 -4.01 -1.51 7.73
N ALA A 93 -2.88 -1.39 7.01
CA ALA A 93 -1.77 -0.54 7.43
C ALA A 93 -2.18 0.93 7.68
N SER A 94 -3.14 1.42 6.91
CA SER A 94 -3.69 2.79 6.99
C SER A 94 -4.41 3.09 8.31
N GLN A 95 -4.91 2.06 9.00
CA GLN A 95 -5.70 2.17 10.23
C GLN A 95 -4.83 2.10 11.50
N THR A 96 -3.52 1.88 11.36
CA THR A 96 -2.66 1.45 12.47
C THR A 96 -1.84 2.60 13.06
N LYS A 97 -1.61 2.55 14.36
CA LYS A 97 -0.75 3.47 15.11
C LYS A 97 0.32 2.68 15.84
N ILE A 98 1.23 2.07 15.10
CA ILE A 98 2.28 1.23 15.68
C ILE A 98 3.21 2.05 16.60
N PRO A 99 3.54 1.55 17.80
CA PRO A 99 3.22 0.22 18.34
C PRO A 99 1.90 0.13 19.14
N LEU A 100 1.16 1.24 19.28
CA LEU A 100 -0.04 1.34 20.13
C LEU A 100 -1.26 0.60 19.57
N ILE A 101 -1.49 0.65 18.26
CA ILE A 101 -2.62 0.00 17.60
C ILE A 101 -2.10 -0.96 16.52
N PRO A 102 -2.43 -2.26 16.60
CA PRO A 102 -3.19 -2.94 17.67
C PRO A 102 -2.38 -3.04 18.98
N ASP A 103 -3.07 -3.13 20.12
CA ASP A 103 -2.41 -3.34 21.41
C ASP A 103 -1.59 -4.64 21.40
N GLN A 104 -0.35 -4.59 21.85
CA GLN A 104 0.61 -5.70 21.86
C GLN A 104 0.80 -6.32 23.24
N THR A 105 0.15 -5.79 24.29
CA THR A 105 0.43 -6.15 25.69
C THR A 105 0.29 -7.66 25.93
N GLU A 106 -0.86 -8.25 25.60
CA GLU A 106 -1.09 -9.69 25.78
C GLU A 106 -0.13 -10.56 24.96
N PHE A 107 0.11 -10.17 23.71
CA PHE A 107 1.04 -10.88 22.83
C PHE A 107 2.45 -10.87 23.40
N LEU A 108 2.95 -9.72 23.85
CA LEU A 108 4.27 -9.59 24.42
C LEU A 108 4.39 -10.42 25.70
N GLN A 109 3.37 -10.42 26.56
CA GLN A 109 3.34 -11.25 27.75
C GLN A 109 3.51 -12.73 27.39
N CYS A 110 2.63 -13.26 26.53
CA CYS A 110 2.71 -14.66 26.08
C CYS A 110 4.05 -14.96 25.39
N TRP A 111 4.55 -14.05 24.56
CA TRP A 111 5.84 -14.19 23.90
C TRP A 111 6.98 -14.35 24.93
N PHE A 112 6.98 -13.53 25.98
CA PHE A 112 7.97 -13.63 27.05
C PHE A 112 7.81 -14.87 27.92
N GLU A 113 6.60 -15.39 28.13
CA GLU A 113 6.38 -16.68 28.81
C GLU A 113 7.02 -17.83 28.03
N PHE A 114 6.82 -17.87 26.71
CA PHE A 114 7.51 -18.84 25.86
C PHE A 114 9.04 -18.65 25.89
N HIS A 115 9.51 -17.40 25.99
CA HIS A 115 10.94 -17.10 25.92
C HIS A 115 11.65 -17.49 27.21
N GLN A 116 10.98 -17.33 28.35
CA GLN A 116 11.46 -17.77 29.66
C GLN A 116 11.26 -19.27 29.89
N GLY A 117 10.36 -19.91 29.13
CA GLY A 117 10.05 -21.33 29.24
C GLY A 117 9.06 -21.68 30.37
N TYR A 118 8.46 -20.68 31.01
CA TYR A 118 7.44 -20.89 32.04
C TYR A 118 6.49 -19.69 32.15
N ARG A 119 5.30 -19.94 32.71
CA ARG A 119 4.35 -18.90 33.13
C ARG A 119 4.09 -18.98 34.63
N ILE A 120 3.84 -17.85 35.25
CA ILE A 120 3.55 -17.75 36.69
C ILE A 120 2.04 -17.62 36.87
N ILE A 121 1.44 -18.52 37.65
CA ILE A 121 0.04 -18.44 38.07
C ILE A 121 -0.01 -18.10 39.55
N ARG A 122 -0.73 -17.02 39.86
CA ARG A 122 -1.03 -16.61 41.24
C ARG A 122 -2.32 -17.29 41.69
N SER A 123 -2.20 -18.14 42.70
CA SER A 123 -3.36 -18.74 43.37
C SER A 123 -4.10 -17.68 44.20
N PRO A 124 -5.41 -17.85 44.46
CA PRO A 124 -6.20 -16.91 45.24
C PRO A 124 -5.68 -16.67 46.66
N GLY A 125 -4.89 -17.60 47.21
CA GLY A 125 -4.18 -17.44 48.49
C GLY A 125 -2.81 -16.74 48.40
N GLY A 126 -2.45 -16.12 47.28
CA GLY A 126 -1.19 -15.41 47.07
C GLY A 126 0.03 -16.28 46.73
N ALA A 127 -0.11 -17.61 46.75
CA ALA A 127 0.95 -18.52 46.35
C ALA A 127 1.21 -18.44 44.83
N GLU A 128 2.48 -18.30 44.44
CA GLU A 128 2.91 -18.32 43.04
C GLU A 128 3.30 -19.75 42.64
N SER A 129 2.75 -20.23 41.52
CA SER A 129 3.11 -21.51 40.92
C SER A 129 3.66 -21.29 39.51
N ARG A 130 4.68 -22.07 39.12
CA ARG A 130 5.29 -21.99 37.78
C ARG A 130 4.83 -23.18 36.95
N ILE A 131 4.33 -22.91 35.75
CA ILE A 131 3.96 -23.92 34.76
C ILE A 131 4.94 -23.83 33.60
N ALA A 132 5.59 -24.93 33.25
CA ALA A 132 6.48 -24.99 32.10
C ALA A 132 5.71 -24.72 30.80
N VAL A 133 6.28 -23.85 29.97
CA VAL A 133 5.75 -23.48 28.65
C VAL A 133 6.78 -23.89 27.62
N ILE A 134 6.51 -24.99 26.91
CA ILE A 134 7.40 -25.53 25.87
C ILE A 134 6.73 -25.38 24.52
N GLY A 135 7.40 -24.67 23.61
CA GLY A 135 6.95 -24.44 22.25
C GLY A 135 7.94 -24.94 21.21
N GLU A 136 7.60 -24.72 19.95
CA GLU A 136 8.49 -24.93 18.81
C GLU A 136 9.77 -24.07 18.90
N PRO A 137 10.88 -24.47 18.25
CA PRO A 137 12.10 -23.69 18.24
C PRO A 137 11.88 -22.29 17.66
N TRP A 138 12.34 -21.25 18.36
CA TRP A 138 12.15 -19.85 17.95
C TRP A 138 12.71 -19.51 16.56
N SER A 139 13.78 -20.18 16.14
CA SER A 139 14.36 -20.10 14.80
C SER A 139 13.39 -20.48 13.67
N GLU A 140 12.31 -21.18 14.01
CA GLU A 140 11.25 -21.63 13.10
C GLU A 140 9.97 -20.76 13.23
N VAL A 141 9.81 -20.04 14.36
CA VAL A 141 8.65 -19.19 14.63
C VAL A 141 8.69 -17.91 13.81
N SER A 142 7.73 -17.75 12.89
CA SER A 142 7.60 -16.51 12.11
C SER A 142 7.40 -15.30 13.04
N PRO A 143 8.13 -14.18 12.82
CA PRO A 143 7.97 -12.97 13.64
C PRO A 143 6.53 -12.49 13.71
N GLY A 144 6.04 -12.13 14.89
CA GLY A 144 4.67 -11.66 15.10
C GLY A 144 3.64 -12.76 15.40
N PHE A 145 4.06 -14.03 15.39
CA PHE A 145 3.27 -15.15 15.90
C PHE A 145 3.90 -15.74 17.16
N LEU A 146 3.07 -16.37 17.98
CA LEU A 146 3.51 -17.13 19.14
C LEU A 146 4.00 -18.51 18.70
N PRO A 147 4.96 -19.11 19.42
CA PRO A 147 5.34 -20.49 19.21
C PRO A 147 4.12 -21.44 19.31
N ARG A 148 4.12 -22.49 18.50
CA ARG A 148 3.19 -23.62 18.65
C ARG A 148 3.58 -24.45 19.86
N THR A 149 2.60 -24.86 20.65
CA THR A 149 2.81 -25.83 21.73
C THR A 149 3.13 -27.22 21.18
N LEU A 150 3.72 -28.09 22.00
CA LEU A 150 4.01 -29.47 21.61
C LEU A 150 2.77 -30.23 21.13
N ALA A 151 1.61 -29.99 21.74
CA ALA A 151 0.35 -30.61 21.32
C ALA A 151 -0.07 -30.13 19.91
N GLU A 152 0.08 -28.84 19.61
CA GLU A 152 -0.25 -28.28 18.30
C GLU A 152 0.72 -28.74 17.21
N LEU A 153 2.01 -28.90 17.55
CA LEU A 153 3.00 -29.49 16.65
C LEU A 153 2.66 -30.94 16.30
N ARG A 154 2.33 -31.77 17.31
CA ARG A 154 1.90 -33.16 17.09
C ARG A 154 0.61 -33.25 16.26
N ALA A 155 -0.29 -32.30 16.44
CA ALA A 155 -1.51 -32.19 15.65
C ALA A 155 -1.30 -31.58 14.25
N GLY A 156 -0.07 -31.20 13.88
CA GLY A 156 0.24 -30.64 12.56
C GLY A 156 -0.42 -29.28 12.30
N ARG A 157 -0.74 -28.49 13.33
CA ARG A 157 -1.37 -27.18 13.13
C ARG A 157 -0.41 -26.18 12.49
N THR A 158 -0.91 -25.44 11.51
CA THR A 158 -0.19 -24.33 10.87
C THR A 158 -0.04 -23.14 11.83
N ASN A 159 1.12 -22.49 11.83
CA ASN A 159 1.35 -21.26 12.59
C ASN A 159 1.11 -20.03 11.69
N ASP A 160 -0.13 -19.53 11.70
CA ASP A 160 -0.54 -18.35 10.93
C ASP A 160 -1.45 -17.41 11.75
N ALA A 161 -1.92 -16.34 11.12
CA ALA A 161 -2.77 -15.33 11.75
C ALA A 161 -4.19 -15.82 12.10
N SER A 162 -4.64 -16.95 11.53
CA SER A 162 -5.94 -17.55 11.84
C SER A 162 -5.92 -18.34 13.15
N ARG A 163 -4.72 -18.73 13.63
CA ARG A 163 -4.56 -19.50 14.86
C ARG A 163 -5.13 -18.71 16.06
N PRO A 164 -6.01 -19.32 16.89
CA PRO A 164 -6.65 -18.64 18.01
C PRO A 164 -5.67 -17.98 18.99
N ALA A 165 -4.52 -18.62 19.27
CA ALA A 165 -3.50 -18.07 20.16
C ALA A 165 -2.81 -16.82 19.59
N ASN A 166 -2.77 -16.67 18.27
CA ASN A 166 -2.19 -15.48 17.62
C ASN A 166 -3.22 -14.35 17.51
N ARG A 167 -4.51 -14.68 17.47
CA ARG A 167 -5.60 -13.75 17.25
C ARG A 167 -5.83 -12.80 18.42
N ILE A 168 -6.01 -11.52 18.11
CA ILE A 168 -6.49 -10.53 19.07
C ILE A 168 -7.87 -10.07 18.63
N ARG A 169 -8.85 -10.22 19.52
CA ARG A 169 -10.17 -9.63 19.33
C ARG A 169 -10.10 -8.14 19.67
N ARG A 170 -10.29 -7.29 18.67
CA ARG A 170 -10.30 -5.85 18.87
C ARG A 170 -11.67 -5.45 19.46
N GLN A 171 -11.68 -4.62 20.51
CA GLN A 171 -12.86 -3.82 20.82
C GLN A 171 -13.05 -2.83 19.66
N ARG A 172 -14.11 -3.02 18.87
CA ARG A 172 -14.51 -2.07 17.83
C ARG A 172 -14.63 -0.70 18.50
N LEU A 173 -13.98 0.31 17.93
CA LEU A 173 -14.17 1.68 18.43
C LEU A 173 -15.57 2.12 17.97
N ALA A 174 -16.35 2.79 18.82
CA ALA A 174 -17.71 3.25 18.48
C ALA A 174 -17.78 4.08 17.17
N SER A 175 -16.70 4.78 16.83
CA SER A 175 -16.54 5.52 15.57
C SER A 175 -16.47 4.65 14.31
N GLU A 176 -16.32 3.32 14.43
CA GLU A 176 -16.40 2.36 13.33
C GLU A 176 -17.78 1.71 13.21
N GLU A 177 -18.65 1.88 14.21
CA GLU A 177 -20.04 1.40 14.18
C GLU A 177 -20.97 2.43 13.50
N GLU A 178 -20.64 3.72 13.54
CA GLU A 178 -21.20 4.75 12.67
C GLU A 178 -20.62 4.65 11.25
N SER A 179 -20.96 3.58 10.54
CA SER A 179 -20.98 3.68 9.07
C SER A 179 -22.18 4.54 8.72
N PRO A 180 -22.03 5.68 8.01
CA PRO A 180 -23.19 6.42 7.52
C PRO A 180 -24.04 5.45 6.69
N GLU A 181 -25.30 5.24 7.09
CA GLU A 181 -26.27 4.42 6.34
C GLU A 181 -26.67 5.05 5.00
N GLU A 182 -26.17 6.26 4.70
CA GLU A 182 -26.43 6.89 3.42
C GLU A 182 -25.63 6.16 2.32
N PRO A 183 -26.30 5.75 1.23
CA PRO A 183 -25.63 5.11 0.10
C PRO A 183 -24.64 6.10 -0.50
N GLN A 184 -23.37 5.97 -0.11
CA GLN A 184 -22.28 6.72 -0.70
C GLN A 184 -22.34 6.46 -2.20
N GLN A 185 -22.63 7.52 -2.97
CA GLN A 185 -22.72 7.44 -4.41
C GLN A 185 -21.41 6.80 -4.91
N SER A 186 -21.53 5.68 -5.63
CA SER A 186 -20.36 4.99 -6.15
C SER A 186 -19.51 5.99 -6.95
N ILE A 187 -18.20 5.89 -6.82
CA ILE A 187 -17.23 6.68 -7.61
C ILE A 187 -17.56 6.58 -9.11
N GLU A 188 -18.09 5.43 -9.55
CA GLU A 188 -18.55 5.26 -10.94
C GLU A 188 -19.73 6.18 -11.29
N ASN A 189 -20.70 6.36 -10.40
CA ASN A 189 -21.86 7.23 -10.62
C ASN A 189 -21.46 8.71 -10.63
N VAL A 190 -20.50 9.11 -9.79
CA VAL A 190 -19.97 10.49 -9.80
C VAL A 190 -19.23 10.77 -11.11
N LEU A 191 -18.49 9.78 -11.60
CA LEU A 191 -17.77 9.89 -12.87
C LEU A 191 -18.74 9.98 -14.06
N ASP A 192 -19.80 9.15 -14.07
CA ASP A 192 -20.83 9.17 -15.10
C ASP A 192 -21.60 10.49 -15.11
N ASN A 193 -21.90 11.07 -13.95
CA ASN A 193 -22.54 12.39 -13.86
C ASN A 193 -21.64 13.51 -14.40
N LEU A 194 -20.34 13.50 -14.06
CA LEU A 194 -19.38 14.48 -14.58
C LEU A 194 -19.18 14.35 -16.11
N LEU A 195 -19.23 13.12 -16.64
CA LEU A 195 -19.17 12.86 -18.07
C LEU A 195 -20.46 13.29 -18.79
N ALA A 196 -21.61 13.17 -18.14
CA ALA A 196 -22.88 13.64 -18.65
C ALA A 196 -22.94 15.18 -18.69
N GLU A 197 -22.58 15.86 -17.61
CA GLU A 197 -22.50 17.34 -17.55
C GLU A 197 -21.53 17.88 -18.62
N ALA A 198 -20.38 17.25 -18.83
CA ALA A 198 -19.43 17.66 -19.87
C ALA A 198 -19.92 17.40 -21.31
N SER A 199 -20.95 16.57 -21.50
CA SER A 199 -21.54 16.28 -22.81
C SER A 199 -22.73 17.20 -23.15
N GLU A 200 -23.31 17.88 -22.16
CA GLU A 200 -24.43 18.81 -22.35
C GLU A 200 -23.97 20.17 -22.90
N ASP A 201 -22.69 20.52 -22.75
CA ASP A 201 -22.10 21.76 -23.28
C ASP A 201 -21.68 21.69 -24.77
N GLU A 202 -21.85 20.55 -25.44
CA GLU A 202 -21.51 20.36 -26.87
C GLU A 202 -22.68 19.68 -27.62
N ALA A 203 -23.70 20.46 -27.98
CA ALA A 203 -24.60 20.11 -29.08
C ALA A 203 -25.15 21.34 -29.80
N PRO A 204 -24.75 21.62 -31.06
CA PRO A 204 -25.50 22.50 -31.93
C PRO A 204 -26.73 21.76 -32.50
N ALA A 205 -27.80 22.53 -32.64
CA ALA A 205 -29.09 22.13 -33.18
C ALA A 205 -29.00 21.47 -34.57
N THR A 206 -29.57 20.27 -34.72
CA THR A 206 -30.36 19.91 -35.90
C THR A 206 -31.22 18.66 -35.61
N ALA A 207 -32.51 18.88 -35.40
CA ALA A 207 -33.53 17.85 -35.42
C ALA A 207 -34.54 18.19 -36.51
N GLN A 208 -34.62 17.36 -37.55
CA GLN A 208 -35.85 17.11 -38.32
C GLN A 208 -35.63 15.79 -39.09
N GLN A 209 -36.30 14.74 -38.66
CA GLN A 209 -37.40 14.07 -39.38
C GLN A 209 -36.99 12.72 -39.99
N GLN A 210 -37.40 11.62 -39.33
CA GLN A 210 -38.50 10.77 -39.81
C GLN A 210 -38.62 9.52 -38.92
N GLN A 211 -39.66 9.51 -38.10
CA GLN A 211 -40.33 8.28 -37.67
C GLN A 211 -41.27 7.86 -38.80
N GLN A 212 -41.21 6.60 -39.24
CA GLN A 212 -42.43 5.82 -39.50
C GLN A 212 -42.17 4.33 -39.79
N GLN A 213 -43.06 3.52 -39.18
CA GLN A 213 -43.56 2.21 -39.59
C GLN A 213 -42.78 0.95 -39.17
N GLY A 214 -43.40 0.21 -38.26
CA GLY A 214 -43.19 -1.23 -38.05
C GLY A 214 -44.19 -2.06 -38.88
N GLY A 215 -43.79 -3.29 -39.22
CA GLY A 215 -44.70 -4.31 -39.76
C GLY A 215 -44.05 -5.36 -40.67
N ALA A 216 -43.56 -6.44 -40.08
CA ALA A 216 -43.47 -7.84 -40.55
C ALA A 216 -42.72 -8.22 -41.87
N THR A 217 -41.67 -9.06 -41.73
CA THR A 217 -41.10 -9.93 -42.79
C THR A 217 -40.40 -11.15 -42.12
N PRO A 218 -40.29 -12.34 -42.76
CA PRO A 218 -40.24 -13.67 -42.13
C PRO A 218 -38.79 -14.13 -41.79
N PRO A 219 -38.57 -15.32 -41.15
CA PRO A 219 -37.33 -15.57 -40.43
C PRO A 219 -36.19 -15.90 -41.40
N ARG A 220 -35.08 -15.18 -41.27
CA ARG A 220 -33.85 -15.43 -42.01
C ARG A 220 -32.79 -16.01 -41.07
N ARG A 221 -32.25 -17.18 -41.46
CA ARG A 221 -31.16 -17.95 -40.82
C ARG A 221 -30.01 -17.06 -40.31
N PRO A 222 -29.45 -17.31 -39.11
CA PRO A 222 -28.30 -16.58 -38.62
C PRO A 222 -27.02 -17.18 -39.23
N THR A 223 -26.39 -16.44 -40.14
CA THR A 223 -24.97 -16.66 -40.49
C THR A 223 -24.27 -15.32 -40.35
N GLY A 224 -23.89 -15.01 -39.11
CA GLY A 224 -23.02 -13.88 -38.78
C GLY A 224 -21.95 -14.37 -37.80
N PRO A 225 -20.73 -13.82 -37.85
CA PRO A 225 -19.64 -14.25 -36.96
C PRO A 225 -20.04 -14.03 -35.49
N PRO A 226 -19.57 -14.89 -34.56
CA PRO A 226 -19.96 -14.82 -33.16
C PRO A 226 -19.60 -13.47 -32.56
N ARG A 227 -20.52 -12.92 -31.74
CA ARG A 227 -20.27 -11.69 -30.98
C ARG A 227 -19.04 -11.92 -30.08
N PRO A 228 -18.04 -11.01 -30.12
CA PRO A 228 -16.83 -11.18 -29.33
C PRO A 228 -17.16 -11.14 -27.84
N THR A 229 -16.53 -12.05 -27.10
CA THR A 229 -16.63 -12.18 -25.66
C THR A 229 -16.12 -10.92 -24.95
N ARG A 230 -16.50 -10.75 -23.68
CA ARG A 230 -16.09 -9.60 -22.86
C ARG A 230 -14.56 -9.44 -22.77
N VAL A 231 -13.82 -10.56 -22.82
CA VAL A 231 -12.36 -10.59 -22.80
C VAL A 231 -11.77 -10.08 -24.12
N GLU A 232 -12.31 -10.51 -25.25
CA GLU A 232 -11.88 -10.07 -26.59
C GLU A 232 -12.11 -8.57 -26.78
N ARG A 233 -13.25 -8.04 -26.34
CA ARG A 233 -13.51 -6.58 -26.37
C ARG A 233 -12.51 -5.79 -25.53
N ARG A 234 -12.04 -6.35 -24.40
CA ARG A 234 -11.05 -5.69 -23.52
C ARG A 234 -9.67 -5.66 -24.16
N LEU A 235 -9.27 -6.77 -24.80
CA LEU A 235 -8.01 -6.85 -25.55
C LEU A 235 -8.00 -5.91 -26.76
N GLN A 236 -9.13 -5.81 -27.47
CA GLN A 236 -9.25 -4.92 -28.62
C GLN A 236 -9.13 -3.45 -28.21
N ARG A 237 -9.82 -3.03 -27.15
CA ARG A 237 -9.66 -1.69 -26.58
C ARG A 237 -8.25 -1.41 -26.04
N ALA A 238 -7.53 -2.44 -25.59
CA ALA A 238 -6.14 -2.28 -25.16
C ALA A 238 -5.21 -2.06 -26.36
N ARG A 239 -5.41 -2.82 -27.45
CA ARG A 239 -4.69 -2.66 -28.73
C ARG A 239 -4.96 -1.29 -29.36
N ASP A 240 -6.21 -0.86 -29.43
CA ASP A 240 -6.57 0.45 -30.00
C ASP A 240 -5.96 1.61 -29.22
N ARG A 241 -5.88 1.49 -27.88
CA ARG A 241 -5.23 2.50 -27.03
C ARG A 241 -3.71 2.52 -27.20
N PHE A 242 -3.09 1.35 -27.32
CA PHE A 242 -1.66 1.25 -27.53
C PHE A 242 -1.27 1.82 -28.90
N GLN A 243 -2.05 1.51 -29.95
CA GLN A 243 -1.84 2.01 -31.31
C GLN A 243 -2.01 3.54 -31.42
N ARG A 244 -2.95 4.13 -30.66
CA ARG A 244 -3.11 5.60 -30.60
C ARG A 244 -1.93 6.31 -29.91
N LEU A 245 -1.25 5.63 -28.98
CA LEU A 245 -0.19 6.23 -28.16
C LEU A 245 1.21 6.01 -28.73
N PHE A 246 1.45 4.89 -29.42
CA PHE A 246 2.78 4.53 -29.93
C PHE A 246 2.82 4.36 -31.44
N GLY A 247 1.70 4.56 -32.14
CA GLY A 247 1.59 4.23 -33.56
C GLY A 247 1.31 2.75 -33.80
N SER A 248 1.08 2.39 -35.05
CA SER A 248 0.97 0.99 -35.47
C SER A 248 2.34 0.31 -35.43
N ARG A 249 2.35 -1.02 -35.54
CA ARG A 249 3.61 -1.77 -35.59
C ARG A 249 4.43 -1.37 -36.81
N GLU A 250 3.74 -1.12 -37.92
CA GLU A 250 4.30 -0.67 -39.18
C GLU A 250 4.90 0.74 -39.07
N ASP A 251 4.33 1.61 -38.22
CA ASP A 251 4.89 2.95 -37.95
C ASP A 251 6.18 2.89 -37.13
N ILE A 252 6.27 1.96 -36.17
CA ILE A 252 7.44 1.77 -35.29
C ILE A 252 8.64 1.21 -36.07
N GLU A 253 8.39 0.41 -37.10
CA GLU A 253 9.43 -0.20 -37.94
C GLU A 253 10.05 0.80 -38.96
N ARG A 254 9.55 2.03 -39.04
CA ARG A 254 10.12 3.08 -39.90
C ARG A 254 11.40 3.67 -39.29
N GLU A 255 12.37 3.98 -40.14
CA GLU A 255 13.68 4.54 -39.74
C GLU A 255 13.58 5.95 -39.14
N ASP A 256 12.52 6.68 -39.43
CA ASP A 256 12.22 8.02 -38.92
C ASP A 256 11.24 8.02 -37.74
N TYR A 257 10.95 6.86 -37.17
CA TYR A 257 10.05 6.76 -36.02
C TYR A 257 10.67 7.38 -34.77
N GLU A 258 10.08 8.50 -34.32
CA GLU A 258 10.39 9.09 -33.03
C GLU A 258 9.30 8.72 -32.02
N SER A 259 9.69 8.01 -30.96
CA SER A 259 8.74 7.60 -29.94
C SER A 259 8.19 8.82 -29.19
N PRO A 260 6.90 8.84 -28.81
CA PRO A 260 6.41 9.89 -27.92
C PRO A 260 7.16 9.94 -26.59
N LEU A 261 7.75 8.82 -26.15
CA LEU A 261 8.60 8.79 -24.97
C LEU A 261 9.92 9.55 -25.17
N SER A 262 10.59 9.42 -26.32
CA SER A 262 11.82 10.19 -26.61
C SER A 262 11.53 11.68 -26.56
N THR A 263 10.44 12.14 -27.16
CA THR A 263 10.06 13.57 -27.06
C THR A 263 9.81 14.05 -25.62
N ILE A 264 9.30 13.18 -24.74
CA ILE A 264 9.12 13.49 -23.31
C ILE A 264 10.46 13.56 -22.59
N PHE A 265 11.36 12.60 -22.86
CA PHE A 265 12.69 12.58 -22.27
C PHE A 265 13.56 13.74 -22.74
N ASP A 266 13.51 14.10 -24.03
CA ASP A 266 14.26 15.23 -24.57
C ASP A 266 13.79 16.56 -23.97
N ARG A 267 12.47 16.72 -23.78
CA ARG A 267 11.92 17.89 -23.06
C ARG A 267 12.35 17.91 -21.59
N ALA A 268 12.38 16.76 -20.93
CA ALA A 268 12.81 16.66 -19.54
C ALA A 268 14.31 16.95 -19.39
N ASP A 269 15.15 16.45 -20.30
CA ASP A 269 16.59 16.68 -20.31
C ASP A 269 16.92 18.15 -20.62
N ALA A 270 16.22 18.76 -21.59
CA ALA A 270 16.35 20.18 -21.87
C ALA A 270 15.97 21.06 -20.67
N ARG A 271 14.94 20.67 -19.90
CA ARG A 271 14.55 21.36 -18.65
C ARG A 271 15.61 21.18 -17.57
N TYR A 272 16.13 19.97 -17.40
CA TYR A 272 17.17 19.67 -16.42
C TYR A 272 18.46 20.46 -16.68
N ARG A 273 18.94 20.50 -17.93
CA ARG A 273 20.14 21.27 -18.30
C ARG A 273 19.95 22.76 -18.04
N ARG A 274 18.79 23.31 -18.38
CA ARG A 274 18.46 24.72 -18.10
C ARG A 274 18.48 25.03 -16.61
N ALA A 275 17.98 24.11 -15.78
CA ALA A 275 18.04 24.25 -14.31
C ALA A 275 19.49 24.21 -13.78
N GLU A 276 20.32 23.29 -14.28
CA GLU A 276 21.75 23.22 -13.93
C GLU A 276 22.52 24.49 -14.32
N GLU A 277 22.26 25.05 -15.51
CA GLU A 277 22.84 26.33 -15.95
C GLU A 277 22.48 27.50 -15.01
N LEU A 278 21.23 27.52 -14.53
CA LEU A 278 20.78 28.53 -13.55
C LEU A 278 21.49 28.37 -12.20
N ARG A 279 21.65 27.13 -11.69
CA ARG A 279 22.42 26.86 -10.46
C ARG A 279 23.87 27.26 -10.61
N ALA A 280 24.49 26.97 -11.76
CA ALA A 280 25.87 27.33 -12.06
C ALA A 280 26.08 28.84 -12.16
N SER A 281 25.09 29.60 -12.65
CA SER A 281 25.13 31.07 -12.75
C SER A 281 24.88 31.79 -11.41
N GLY A 282 24.55 31.07 -10.34
CA GLY A 282 24.37 31.62 -8.99
C GLY A 282 23.14 32.52 -8.81
N ASN A 283 22.23 32.54 -9.78
CA ASN A 283 21.09 33.44 -9.80
C ASN A 283 19.86 32.76 -9.18
N THR A 284 19.66 32.92 -7.87
CA THR A 284 18.55 32.30 -7.11
C THR A 284 17.34 33.23 -6.92
N THR A 285 17.24 34.31 -7.69
CA THR A 285 16.10 35.23 -7.60
C THR A 285 14.98 34.78 -8.54
N ALA A 286 13.82 34.45 -7.97
CA ALA A 286 12.63 34.13 -8.76
C ALA A 286 12.19 35.39 -9.54
N PRO A 287 11.94 35.30 -10.86
CA PRO A 287 11.45 36.43 -11.63
C PRO A 287 10.05 36.83 -11.13
N SER A 288 9.80 38.15 -11.05
CA SER A 288 8.49 38.66 -10.64
C SER A 288 7.41 38.27 -11.65
N THR A 289 6.33 37.67 -11.17
CA THR A 289 5.19 37.23 -11.99
C THR A 289 4.07 38.28 -12.08
N GLU A 290 4.26 39.48 -11.52
CA GLU A 290 3.25 40.55 -11.59
C GLU A 290 3.18 41.15 -12.99
N GLY A 291 2.01 41.02 -13.63
CA GLY A 291 1.71 41.60 -14.95
C GLY A 291 1.95 40.69 -16.17
N MET A 292 2.39 39.45 -15.97
CA MET A 292 2.66 38.50 -17.07
C MET A 292 1.40 37.76 -17.56
N ALA A 293 1.40 37.37 -18.84
CA ALA A 293 0.30 36.58 -19.40
C ALA A 293 0.24 35.18 -18.74
N ALA A 294 -0.96 34.60 -18.63
CA ALA A 294 -1.18 33.33 -17.91
C ALA A 294 -0.31 32.16 -18.41
N ARG A 295 0.09 32.18 -19.69
CA ARG A 295 0.99 31.18 -20.29
C ARG A 295 2.44 31.37 -19.83
N GLU A 296 2.92 32.61 -19.80
CA GLU A 296 4.28 32.96 -19.37
C GLU A 296 4.45 32.69 -17.87
N ARG A 297 3.40 32.95 -17.08
CA ARG A 297 3.37 32.63 -15.66
C ARG A 297 3.49 31.13 -15.39
N ARG A 298 2.78 30.28 -16.14
CA ARG A 298 2.92 28.82 -16.04
C ARG A 298 4.31 28.32 -16.41
N GLU A 299 4.92 28.89 -17.45
CA GLU A 299 6.28 28.52 -17.86
C GLU A 299 7.32 28.87 -16.79
N ILE A 300 7.14 30.00 -16.10
CA ILE A 300 8.00 30.42 -14.97
C ILE A 300 7.76 29.57 -13.72
N GLU A 301 6.50 29.28 -13.37
CA GLU A 301 6.15 28.40 -12.25
C GLU A 301 6.69 26.98 -12.47
N GLU A 302 6.61 26.46 -13.70
CA GLU A 302 7.25 25.18 -14.07
C GLU A 302 8.78 25.25 -13.93
N GLN A 303 9.44 26.36 -14.30
CA GLN A 303 10.87 26.51 -14.12
C GLN A 303 11.29 26.54 -12.64
N ILE A 304 10.51 27.15 -11.76
CA ILE A 304 10.80 27.25 -10.31
C ILE A 304 10.59 25.90 -9.59
N VAL A 305 9.60 25.10 -10.00
CA VAL A 305 9.32 23.79 -9.37
C VAL A 305 10.43 22.76 -9.60
N TRP A 306 11.24 22.94 -10.64
CA TRP A 306 12.28 21.98 -11.05
C TRP A 306 13.71 22.54 -11.05
N GLY A 307 13.89 23.85 -10.82
CA GLY A 307 15.17 24.55 -10.60
C GLY A 307 15.64 24.46 -9.17
#